data_AF-A0A8C0BE78-F1
#
_entry.id   AF-A0A8C0BE78-F1
#
_cell.length_a   1.000
_cell.length_b   1.000
_cell.length_c   1.000
_cell.angle_alpha   90.00
_cell.angle_beta   90.00
_cell.angle_gamma   90.00
#
_symmetry.space_group_name_H-M   'P 1'
#
loop_
_entity.id
_entity.type
_entity.pdbx_description
1 polymer ?
#
loop_
_entity_poly.entity_id
_entity_poly.type
_entity_poly.pdbx_seq_one_letter_code
_entity_poly.pdbx_strand_id
1 'polypeptide(L)'
;MNYVGQLAETVFVTVKELYRGLNPATLTGCIDVVVVRQPDNSFQCSPFHVRFGKLGVLRSKEKVVDIEINGEPVDLHMKLGDNGEAFFVQESEENEVGDKEVLLVCVLL
;
A
#
# COMPACT_ATOMS: atom_id res chain seq x y z
N MET A 1 22.33 7.88 40.90
CA MET A 1 21.76 6.81 40.05
C MET A 1 20.63 7.42 39.24
N ASN A 2 20.79 7.56 37.92
CA ASN A 2 19.80 8.17 37.00
C ASN A 2 19.12 7.13 36.09
N TYR A 3 19.06 5.87 36.54
CA TYR A 3 18.55 4.75 35.75
C TYR A 3 17.09 4.95 35.32
N VAL A 4 16.24 5.51 36.19
CA VAL A 4 14.83 5.76 35.90
C VAL A 4 14.66 6.82 34.80
N GLY A 5 15.49 7.87 34.81
CA GLY A 5 15.49 8.91 33.78
C GLY A 5 15.94 8.39 32.42
N GLN A 6 17.01 7.58 32.39
CA GLN A 6 17.51 6.95 31.16
C GLN A 6 16.51 5.94 30.57
N LEU A 7 15.81 5.18 31.42
CA LEU A 7 14.75 4.26 30.98
C LEU A 7 13.55 5.02 30.40
N ALA A 8 13.12 6.09 31.06
CA ALA A 8 11.99 6.91 30.58
C ALA A 8 12.31 7.59 29.24
N GLU A 9 13.53 8.10 29.07
CA GLU A 9 13.98 8.71 27.81
C GLU A 9 14.01 7.69 26.68
N THR A 10 14.54 6.49 26.95
CA THR A 10 14.61 5.41 25.96
C THR A 10 13.22 4.97 25.51
N VAL A 11 12.29 4.73 26.45
CA VAL A 11 10.92 4.35 26.14
C VAL A 11 10.20 5.44 25.34
N PHE A 12 10.39 6.71 25.71
CA PHE A 12 9.79 7.84 25.00
C PHE A 12 10.26 7.95 23.55
N VAL A 13 11.57 7.78 23.30
CA VAL A 13 12.14 7.77 21.95
C VAL A 13 11.57 6.62 21.13
N THR A 14 11.52 5.41 21.66
CA THR A 14 10.99 4.24 20.96
C THR A 14 9.51 4.39 20.58
N VAL A 15 8.67 4.91 21.47
CA VAL A 15 7.25 5.15 21.17
C VAL A 15 7.08 6.21 20.07
N LYS A 16 7.89 7.27 20.11
CA LYS A 16 7.86 8.32 19.10
C LYS A 16 8.29 7.82 17.72
N GLU A 17 9.30 6.94 17.68
CA GLU A 17 9.74 6.28 16.45
C GLU A 17 8.69 5.33 15.90
N LEU A 18 8.03 4.56 16.77
CA LEU A 18 6.92 3.69 16.36
C LEU A 18 5.79 4.51 15.74
N TYR A 19 5.39 5.62 16.37
CA TYR A 19 4.29 6.47 15.89
C TYR A 19 4.59 7.13 14.54
N ARG A 20 5.86 7.44 14.25
CA ARG A 20 6.29 7.98 12.95
C ARG A 20 6.21 6.97 11.82
N GLY A 21 6.33 5.68 12.11
CA GLY A 21 6.25 4.62 11.11
C GLY A 21 4.84 4.11 10.85
N LEU A 22 3.82 4.64 11.56
CA LEU A 22 2.44 4.19 11.40
C LEU A 22 1.79 4.83 10.18
N ASN A 23 1.10 4.00 9.41
CA ASN A 23 0.21 4.45 8.35
C ASN A 23 -0.84 5.43 8.93
N PRO A 24 -0.95 6.66 8.41
CA PRO A 24 -1.92 7.63 8.89
C PRO A 24 -3.36 7.33 8.45
N ALA A 25 -3.58 6.48 7.44
CA ALA A 25 -4.91 6.19 6.92
C ALA A 25 -5.79 5.49 7.96
N THR A 26 -7.04 5.93 8.05
CA THR A 26 -8.06 5.34 8.91
C THR A 26 -8.97 4.38 8.16
N LEU A 27 -9.36 4.73 6.93
CA LEU A 27 -10.29 3.97 6.10
C LEU A 27 -9.56 3.04 5.13
N THR A 28 -10.11 1.83 4.99
CA THR A 28 -9.75 0.87 3.94
C THR A 28 -10.89 0.80 2.94
N GLY A 29 -10.59 0.85 1.66
CA GLY A 29 -11.58 0.71 0.59
C GLY A 29 -11.04 1.10 -0.78
N CYS A 30 -11.87 0.91 -1.79
CA CYS A 30 -11.62 1.31 -3.17
C CYS A 30 -12.82 2.08 -3.72
N ILE A 31 -12.58 2.90 -4.75
CA ILE A 31 -13.67 3.50 -5.55
C ILE A 31 -14.09 2.53 -6.67
N ASP A 32 -15.31 2.71 -7.16
CA ASP A 32 -15.76 2.01 -8.36
C ASP A 32 -14.93 2.43 -9.58
N VAL A 33 -14.56 1.46 -10.40
CA VAL A 33 -13.83 1.68 -11.65
C VAL A 33 -14.74 1.32 -12.82
N VAL A 34 -14.88 2.23 -13.78
CA VAL A 34 -15.61 2.00 -15.03
C VAL A 34 -14.60 1.85 -16.15
N VAL A 35 -14.72 0.77 -16.93
CA VAL A 35 -13.86 0.48 -18.09
C VAL A 35 -14.68 0.47 -19.36
N VAL A 36 -14.20 1.15 -20.41
CA VAL A 36 -14.87 1.27 -21.71
C VAL A 36 -13.93 0.84 -22.82
N ARG A 37 -14.40 -0.07 -23.67
CA ARG A 37 -13.73 -0.51 -24.90
C ARG A 37 -13.92 0.54 -26.00
N GLN A 38 -12.81 1.00 -26.56
CA GLN A 38 -12.76 2.02 -27.62
C GLN A 38 -12.91 1.37 -29.02
N PRO A 39 -13.21 2.17 -30.08
CA PRO A 39 -13.36 1.65 -31.44
C PRO A 39 -12.10 0.98 -32.01
N ASP A 40 -10.91 1.37 -31.53
CA ASP A 40 -9.61 0.77 -31.89
C ASP A 40 -9.30 -0.52 -31.11
N ASN A 41 -10.25 -1.01 -30.31
CA ASN A 41 -10.13 -2.13 -29.38
C ASN A 41 -9.24 -1.88 -28.14
N SER A 42 -8.77 -0.65 -27.91
CA SER A 42 -8.13 -0.29 -26.64
C SER A 42 -9.16 -0.16 -25.52
N PHE A 43 -8.69 -0.09 -24.27
CA PHE A 43 -9.52 0.14 -23.10
C PHE A 43 -9.11 1.43 -22.43
N GLN A 44 -10.11 2.22 -22.01
CA GLN A 44 -9.90 3.36 -21.12
C GLN A 44 -10.75 3.18 -19.87
N CYS A 45 -10.29 3.73 -18.76
CA CYS A 45 -10.94 3.58 -17.48
C CYS A 45 -10.98 4.90 -16.71
N SER A 46 -11.91 4.98 -15.75
CA SER A 46 -11.82 5.96 -14.68
C SER A 46 -10.56 5.70 -13.82
N PRO A 47 -10.05 6.71 -13.08
CA PRO A 47 -8.90 6.52 -12.21
C PRO A 47 -9.08 5.37 -11.22
N PHE A 48 -8.00 4.68 -10.91
CA PHE A 48 -7.95 3.71 -9.82
C PHE A 48 -7.61 4.42 -8.51
N HIS A 49 -8.43 4.25 -7.48
CA HIS A 49 -8.10 4.72 -6.13
C HIS A 49 -8.42 3.64 -5.11
N VAL A 50 -7.36 3.09 -4.51
CA VAL A 50 -7.44 2.11 -3.43
C VAL A 50 -6.67 2.67 -2.25
N ARG A 51 -7.24 2.52 -1.05
CA ARG A 51 -6.60 2.92 0.19
C ARG A 51 -6.70 1.81 1.22
N PHE A 52 -5.61 1.60 1.94
CA PHE A 52 -5.50 0.68 3.05
C PHE A 52 -5.29 1.45 4.36
N GLY A 53 -6.21 1.30 5.29
CA GLY A 53 -6.14 1.89 6.62
C GLY A 53 -5.20 1.15 7.56
N LYS A 54 -4.80 1.82 8.64
CA LYS A 54 -3.84 1.33 9.64
C LYS A 54 -4.25 0.05 10.36
N LEU A 55 -5.55 -0.26 10.42
CA LEU A 55 -6.02 -1.51 11.02
C LEU A 55 -5.64 -2.75 10.19
N GLY A 56 -5.52 -2.60 8.87
CA GLY A 56 -5.00 -3.65 7.99
C GLY A 56 -3.51 -3.49 7.71
N VAL A 57 -3.02 -2.25 7.62
CA VAL A 57 -1.63 -1.95 7.26
C VAL A 57 -1.01 -0.95 8.22
N LEU A 58 -0.38 -1.45 9.29
CA LEU A 58 0.29 -0.60 10.27
C LEU A 58 1.52 0.12 9.70
N ARG A 59 2.26 -0.52 8.78
CA ARG A 59 3.41 0.07 8.06
C ARG A 59 3.19 -0.10 6.57
N SER A 60 3.12 1.02 5.86
CA SER A 60 2.73 1.08 4.45
C SER A 60 3.91 1.10 3.48
N LYS A 61 5.10 1.51 3.94
CA LYS A 61 6.28 1.69 3.09
C LYS A 61 6.67 0.41 2.35
N GLU A 62 6.80 0.53 1.02
CA GLU A 62 7.38 -0.46 0.10
C GLU A 62 6.64 -1.81 -0.01
N LYS A 63 5.38 -1.88 0.40
CA LYS A 63 4.57 -3.09 0.21
C LYS A 63 4.04 -3.20 -1.21
N VAL A 64 4.08 -4.42 -1.73
CA VAL A 64 3.43 -4.79 -3.00
C VAL A 64 1.97 -5.14 -2.71
N VAL A 65 1.09 -4.67 -3.58
CA VAL A 65 -0.33 -4.96 -3.59
C VAL A 65 -0.63 -5.82 -4.81
N ASP A 66 -1.18 -7.00 -4.55
CA ASP A 66 -1.66 -7.91 -5.59
C ASP A 66 -3.10 -7.60 -5.96
N ILE A 67 -3.45 -7.92 -7.20
CA ILE A 67 -4.76 -7.64 -7.76
C ILE A 67 -5.40 -8.96 -8.17
N GLU A 68 -6.67 -9.12 -7.79
CA GLU A 68 -7.54 -10.18 -8.27
C GLU A 68 -8.72 -9.56 -9.02
N ILE A 69 -9.05 -10.14 -10.18
CA ILE A 69 -10.20 -9.76 -10.99
C ILE A 69 -11.11 -10.97 -11.09
N ASN A 70 -12.38 -10.84 -10.67
CA ASN A 70 -13.31 -11.98 -10.58
C ASN A 70 -12.77 -13.16 -9.73
N GLY A 71 -11.94 -12.87 -8.73
CA GLY A 71 -11.31 -13.89 -7.88
C GLY A 71 -10.09 -14.59 -8.49
N GLU A 72 -9.65 -14.19 -9.69
CA GLU A 72 -8.46 -14.72 -10.35
C GLU A 72 -7.31 -13.72 -10.24
N PRO A 73 -6.11 -14.14 -9.79
CA PRO A 73 -4.95 -13.27 -9.71
C PRO A 73 -4.47 -12.85 -11.10
N VAL A 74 -3.99 -11.61 -11.22
CA VAL A 74 -3.42 -11.07 -12.46
C VAL A 74 -1.97 -10.66 -12.28
N ASP A 75 -1.19 -10.69 -13.36
CA ASP A 75 0.22 -10.25 -13.39
C ASP A 75 0.32 -8.71 -13.48
N LEU A 76 -0.33 -8.05 -12.54
CA LEU A 76 -0.40 -6.60 -12.38
C LEU A 76 -0.27 -6.29 -10.88
N HIS A 77 0.66 -5.43 -10.54
CA HIS A 77 0.95 -5.07 -9.15
C HIS A 77 0.85 -3.55 -8.94
N MET A 78 0.45 -3.17 -7.74
CA MET A 78 0.55 -1.79 -7.26
C MET A 78 1.57 -1.69 -6.13
N LYS A 79 2.08 -0.49 -5.87
CA LYS A 79 2.85 -0.20 -4.66
C LYS A 79 2.00 0.61 -3.69
N LEU A 80 2.21 0.33 -2.41
CA LEU A 80 1.61 1.10 -1.34
C LEU A 80 2.48 2.31 -0.98
N GLY A 81 1.88 3.49 -1.01
CA GLY A 81 2.47 4.75 -0.55
C GLY A 81 2.34 4.93 0.96
N ASP A 82 3.06 5.90 1.50
CA ASP A 82 3.16 6.11 2.95
C ASP A 82 1.81 6.42 3.61
N ASN A 83 0.84 7.00 2.88
CA ASN A 83 -0.50 7.28 3.41
C ASN A 83 -1.51 6.16 3.12
N GLY A 84 -1.03 4.97 2.78
CA GLY A 84 -1.86 3.80 2.51
C GLY A 84 -2.58 3.84 1.16
N GLU A 85 -2.30 4.80 0.29
CA GLU A 85 -2.76 4.81 -1.10
C GLU A 85 -1.98 3.80 -1.94
N ALA A 86 -2.67 3.02 -2.78
CA ALA A 86 -2.01 2.17 -3.77
C ALA A 86 -1.96 2.87 -5.12
N PHE A 87 -0.85 2.73 -5.83
CA PHE A 87 -0.67 3.24 -7.19
C PHE A 87 0.09 2.26 -8.08
N PHE A 88 -0.20 2.27 -9.37
CA PHE A 88 0.55 1.49 -10.35
C PHE A 88 1.95 2.08 -10.51
N VAL A 89 2.94 1.19 -10.61
CA VAL A 89 4.30 1.57 -10.94
C VAL A 89 4.55 1.23 -12.39
N GLN A 90 4.99 2.21 -13.15
CA GLN A 90 5.54 1.97 -14.46
C GLN A 90 7.00 1.55 -14.26
N GLU A 91 7.35 0.34 -14.71
CA GLU A 91 8.73 -0.11 -14.70
C GLU A 91 9.53 0.73 -15.70
N SER A 92 10.45 1.56 -15.19
CA SER A 92 11.64 1.98 -15.94
C SER A 92 12.65 0.85 -15.89
N GLU A 93 13.43 0.61 -16.95
CA GLU A 93 14.32 -0.56 -17.17
C GLU A 93 15.42 -0.82 -16.09
N GLU A 94 15.38 -0.17 -14.93
CA GLU A 94 16.31 -0.35 -13.84
C GLU A 94 15.52 -0.62 -12.55
N ASN A 95 15.50 -1.88 -12.09
CA ASN A 95 15.89 -2.31 -10.72
C ASN A 95 15.37 -3.72 -10.38
N GLU A 96 16.25 -4.48 -9.73
CA GLU A 96 16.12 -5.90 -9.38
C GLU A 96 15.05 -6.19 -8.31
N VAL A 97 14.51 -7.42 -8.39
CA VAL A 97 13.50 -8.01 -7.52
C VAL A 97 14.09 -8.25 -6.12
N GLY A 98 13.71 -7.43 -5.15
CA GLY A 98 13.86 -7.73 -3.72
C GLY A 98 12.74 -8.67 -3.23
N ASP A 99 13.05 -9.48 -2.22
CA ASP A 99 12.17 -10.49 -1.62
C ASP A 99 10.73 -9.96 -1.40
N LYS A 100 9.77 -10.54 -2.14
CA LYS A 100 8.37 -10.11 -2.13
C LYS A 100 7.64 -10.64 -0.89
N GLU A 101 7.64 -9.87 0.20
CA GLU A 101 6.57 -10.00 1.20
C GLU A 101 5.29 -9.35 0.66
N VAL A 102 4.45 -10.18 0.03
CA VAL A 102 3.10 -9.85 -0.42
C VAL A 102 2.16 -9.85 0.78
N LEU A 103 1.34 -8.82 0.97
CA LEU A 103 0.40 -8.78 2.11
C LEU A 103 -0.96 -8.13 1.83
N LEU A 104 -1.25 -7.68 0.62
CA LEU A 104 -2.44 -6.85 0.34
C LEU A 104 -3.09 -7.23 -0.99
N VAL A 105 -4.28 -7.81 -0.92
CA VAL A 105 -5.10 -8.16 -2.10
C VAL A 105 -6.15 -7.09 -2.31
N CYS A 106 -6.21 -6.51 -3.51
CA CYS A 106 -7.31 -5.67 -3.95
C CYS A 106 -8.27 -6.51 -4.82
N VAL A 107 -9.52 -6.65 -4.39
CA VAL A 107 -10.57 -7.32 -5.15
C VAL A 107 -11.26 -6.29 -6.03
N LEU A 108 -11.08 -6.41 -7.34
CA LEU A 108 -11.90 -5.73 -8.33
C LEU A 108 -12.97 -6.73 -8.76
N LEU A 109 -14.24 -6.41 -8.49
CA LEU A 109 -15.39 -7.22 -8.87
C LEU A 109 -15.45 -7.43 -10.40
#